data_AF-X1VG31-F1
#
_entry.id   AF-X1VG31-F1
#
_cell.length_a   1.000
_cell.length_b   1.000
_cell.length_c   1.000
_cell.angle_alpha   90.00
_cell.angle_beta   90.00
_cell.angle_gamma   90.00
#
_symmetry.space_group_name_H-M   'P 1'
#
loop_
_entity.id
_entity.type
_entity.pdbx_description
1 polymer ?
#
loop_
_entity_poly.entity_id
_entity_poly.type
_entity_poly.pdbx_seq_one_letter_code
_entity_poly.pdbx_strand_id
1 'polypeptide(L)'
;LNETIGEEDYKRNLTSKCRKILNSLTKWHRGGRNPFILTGAVIYLADKLLSREFNQKTVLTQKLISDATKIAEYSIRDHYVNLLKPIFITNEFQISM
;
A
#
# COMPACT_ATOMS: atom_id res chain seq x y z
N LEU A 1 23.45 -4.85 -10.20
CA LEU A 1 23.67 -3.94 -9.04
C LEU A 1 22.29 -3.47 -8.62
N ASN A 2 21.83 -3.80 -7.41
CA ASN A 2 20.55 -3.28 -6.92
C ASN A 2 20.78 -1.84 -6.50
N GLU A 3 20.41 -0.88 -7.35
CA GLU A 3 20.39 0.53 -6.97
C GLU A 3 19.30 0.74 -5.92
N THR A 4 19.70 1.24 -4.75
CA THR A 4 18.75 1.67 -3.73
C THR A 4 18.06 2.92 -4.26
N ILE A 5 16.72 2.90 -4.31
CA ILE A 5 15.95 4.07 -4.75
C ILE A 5 16.21 5.25 -3.81
N GLY A 6 16.51 6.41 -4.38
CA GLY A 6 16.65 7.64 -3.62
C GLY A 6 15.33 8.05 -2.96
N GLU A 7 15.40 8.90 -1.93
CA GLU A 7 14.22 9.34 -1.15
C GLU A 7 13.13 9.95 -2.04
N GLU A 8 13.50 10.82 -2.97
CA GLU A 8 12.56 11.48 -3.88
C GLU A 8 11.92 10.51 -4.89
N ASP A 9 12.70 9.54 -5.38
CA ASP A 9 12.18 8.49 -6.24
C ASP A 9 11.23 7.57 -5.48
N TYR A 10 11.55 7.24 -4.22
CA TYR A 10 10.66 6.49 -3.35
C TYR A 10 9.33 7.23 -3.14
N LYS A 11 9.36 8.51 -2.78
CA LYS A 11 8.14 9.33 -2.62
C LYS A 11 7.29 9.36 -3.89
N ARG A 12 7.92 9.58 -5.05
CA ARG A 12 7.24 9.61 -6.35
C ARG A 12 6.60 8.27 -6.68
N ASN A 13 7.36 7.18 -6.53
CA ASN A 13 6.88 5.82 -6.80
C ASN A 13 5.77 5.40 -5.84
N LEU A 14 5.90 5.70 -4.54
CA LEU A 14 4.88 5.40 -3.54
C LEU A 14 3.57 6.13 -3.84
N THR A 15 3.65 7.43 -4.14
CA THR A 15 2.48 8.24 -4.50
C THR A 15 1.82 7.72 -5.77
N SER A 16 2.61 7.40 -6.79
CA SER A 16 2.12 6.83 -8.04
C SER A 16 1.42 5.49 -7.81
N LYS A 17 2.04 4.57 -7.04
CA LYS A 17 1.49 3.26 -6.73
C LYS A 17 0.19 3.37 -5.92
N CYS A 18 0.12 4.27 -4.94
CA CYS A 18 -1.11 4.55 -4.20
C CYS A 18 -2.26 4.97 -5.13
N ARG A 19 -2.01 5.88 -6.08
CA ARG A 19 -3.02 6.31 -7.07
C ARG A 19 -3.46 5.15 -7.96
N LYS A 20 -2.53 4.32 -8.44
CA LYS A 20 -2.86 3.13 -9.24
C LYS A 20 -3.75 2.16 -8.48
N ILE A 21 -3.39 1.83 -7.23
CA ILE A 21 -4.18 0.96 -6.34
C ILE A 21 -5.58 1.55 -6.14
N LEU A 22 -5.67 2.84 -5.77
CA LEU A 22 -6.97 3.47 -5.58
C LEU A 22 -7.81 3.38 -6.86
N ASN A 23 -7.25 3.75 -8.01
CA ASN A 23 -7.95 3.76 -9.29
C ASN A 23 -8.46 2.37 -9.73
N SER A 24 -7.82 1.28 -9.32
CA SER A 24 -8.32 -0.07 -9.62
C SER A 24 -9.44 -0.53 -8.67
N LEU A 25 -9.64 0.12 -7.52
CA LEU A 25 -10.74 -0.19 -6.61
C LEU A 25 -12.08 0.34 -7.15
N THR A 26 -13.01 -0.57 -7.43
CA THR A 26 -14.41 -0.25 -7.78
C THR A 26 -15.18 0.44 -6.63
N LYS A 27 -16.36 1.00 -6.95
CA LYS A 27 -17.28 1.58 -5.95
C LYS A 27 -17.61 0.61 -4.81
N TRP A 28 -17.75 -0.69 -5.10
CA TRP A 28 -18.05 -1.71 -4.10
C TRP A 28 -16.91 -1.89 -3.08
N HIS A 29 -15.65 -1.86 -3.54
CA HIS A 29 -14.48 -1.92 -2.66
C HIS A 29 -14.34 -0.69 -1.77
N ARG A 30 -14.83 0.48 -2.21
CA ARG A 30 -14.71 1.75 -1.47
C ARG A 30 -15.94 2.07 -0.61
N GLY A 31 -17.12 1.59 -1.00
CA GLY A 31 -18.40 1.91 -0.36
C GLY A 31 -18.43 1.49 1.11
N GLY A 32 -19.06 2.32 1.95
CA GLY A 32 -19.27 2.07 3.38
C GLY A 32 -18.00 2.10 4.25
N ARG A 33 -16.83 2.39 3.68
CA ARG A 33 -15.54 2.39 4.40
C ARG A 33 -15.08 3.82 4.67
N ASN A 34 -14.40 4.01 5.79
CA ASN A 34 -13.77 5.28 6.08
C ASN A 34 -12.60 5.53 5.08
N PRO A 35 -12.62 6.63 4.30
CA PRO A 35 -11.63 6.89 3.27
C PRO A 35 -10.21 7.07 3.83
N PHE A 36 -10.06 7.54 5.07
CA PHE A 36 -8.76 7.68 5.72
C PHE A 36 -8.17 6.32 6.06
N ILE A 37 -8.96 5.41 6.64
CA ILE A 37 -8.52 4.05 6.95
C ILE A 37 -8.12 3.32 5.67
N LEU A 38 -8.92 3.44 4.60
CA LEU A 38 -8.59 2.90 3.29
C LEU A 38 -7.26 3.46 2.77
N THR A 39 -7.05 4.77 2.88
CA THR A 39 -5.79 5.41 2.46
C THR A 39 -4.59 4.87 3.24
N GLY A 40 -4.68 4.75 4.57
CA GLY A 40 -3.60 4.18 5.39
C GLY A 40 -3.24 2.76 4.98
N ALA A 41 -4.25 1.93 4.69
CA ALA A 41 -4.05 0.58 4.19
C ALA A 41 -3.45 0.54 2.78
N VAL A 42 -3.83 1.47 1.90
CA VAL A 42 -3.27 1.61 0.55
C VAL A 42 -1.79 1.99 0.60
N ILE A 43 -1.40 2.93 1.48
CA ILE A 43 0.01 3.30 1.68
C ILE A 43 0.83 2.06 2.09
N TYR A 44 0.29 1.27 3.03
CA TYR A 44 0.95 0.04 3.48
C TYR A 44 1.09 -1.01 2.35
N LEU A 45 0.06 -1.19 1.53
CA LEU A 45 0.14 -2.08 0.36
C LEU A 45 1.15 -1.56 -0.68
N ALA A 46 1.14 -0.25 -0.97
CA ALA A 46 2.02 0.36 -1.95
C ALA A 46 3.50 0.15 -1.59
N ASP A 47 3.87 0.37 -0.33
CA ASP A 47 5.24 0.12 0.16
C ASP A 47 5.64 -1.36 -0.01
N LYS A 48 4.75 -2.31 0.29
CA LYS A 48 5.00 -3.75 0.06
C LYS A 48 5.20 -4.10 -1.41
N LEU A 49 4.42 -3.50 -2.31
CA LEU A 49 4.57 -3.76 -3.74
C LEU A 49 5.88 -3.19 -4.26
N LEU A 50 6.24 -1.97 -3.86
CA LEU A 50 7.53 -1.37 -4.20
C LEU A 50 8.70 -2.18 -3.63
N SER A 51 8.59 -2.69 -2.41
CA SER A 51 9.63 -3.50 -1.80
C SER A 51 9.90 -4.77 -2.62
N ARG A 52 8.84 -5.38 -3.18
CA ARG A 52 8.95 -6.54 -4.08
C ARG A 52 9.52 -6.15 -5.45
N GLU A 53 9.03 -5.06 -6.04
CA GLU A 53 9.47 -4.58 -7.36
C GLU A 53 10.96 -4.25 -7.38
N PHE A 54 11.48 -3.62 -6.33
CA PHE A 54 12.88 -3.23 -6.21
C PHE A 54 13.74 -4.23 -5.42
N ASN A 55 13.20 -5.40 -5.07
CA ASN A 55 13.87 -6.44 -4.27
C ASN A 55 14.57 -5.88 -3.00
N GLN A 56 13.82 -5.09 -2.23
CA GLN A 56 14.28 -4.41 -1.02
C GLN A 56 13.33 -4.65 0.16
N LYS A 57 13.75 -4.23 1.35
CA LYS A 57 12.88 -4.26 2.54
C LYS A 57 11.83 -3.15 2.47
N THR A 58 10.67 -3.41 3.06
CA THR A 58 9.64 -2.39 3.29
C THR A 58 10.15 -1.29 4.19
N VAL A 59 9.83 -0.04 3.87
CA VAL A 59 10.21 1.13 4.69
C VAL A 59 9.09 1.48 5.67
N LEU A 60 7.83 1.37 5.25
CA LEU A 60 6.67 1.84 6.00
C LEU A 60 5.97 0.67 6.72
N THR A 61 6.25 0.56 8.01
CA THR A 61 5.53 -0.37 8.90
C THR A 61 4.12 0.15 9.19
N GLN A 62 3.20 -0.74 9.62
CA GLN A 62 1.86 -0.32 10.05
C GLN A 62 1.92 0.70 11.19
N LYS A 63 2.90 0.56 12.09
CA LYS A 63 3.15 1.49 13.20
C LYS A 63 3.58 2.88 12.69
N LEU A 64 4.54 2.96 11.77
CA LEU A 64 4.98 4.23 11.18
C LEU A 64 3.82 4.96 10.46
N ILE A 65 3.00 4.22 9.72
CA ILE A 65 1.83 4.78 9.04
C ILE A 65 0.79 5.23 10.08
N SER A 66 0.55 4.45 11.12
CA SER A 66 -0.36 4.80 12.23
C SER A 66 0.07 6.11 12.90
N ASP A 67 1.35 6.25 13.22
CA ASP A 67 1.89 7.44 13.87
C ASP A 67 1.78 8.70 13.00
N ALA A 68 2.04 8.56 11.69
CA ALA A 68 1.96 9.64 10.72
C ALA A 68 0.52 10.05 10.40
N THR A 69 -0.40 9.10 10.30
CA THR A 69 -1.78 9.34 9.85
C THR A 69 -2.79 9.48 10.98
N LYS A 70 -2.39 9.17 12.22
CA LYS A 70 -3.27 9.05 13.41
C LYS A 70 -4.40 8.02 13.25
N ILE A 71 -4.27 7.10 12.30
CA ILE A 71 -5.17 5.96 12.15
C ILE A 71 -4.68 4.84 13.07
N ALA A 72 -5.58 4.17 13.77
CA ALA A 72 -5.19 3.04 14.61
C ALA A 72 -4.57 1.91 13.78
N GLU A 73 -3.44 1.37 14.25
CA GLU A 73 -2.69 0.33 13.54
C GLU A 73 -3.56 -0.89 13.16
N TYR A 74 -4.45 -1.31 14.05
CA TYR A 74 -5.36 -2.43 13.80
C TYR A 74 -6.32 -2.14 12.64
N SER A 75 -6.73 -0.89 12.44
CA SER A 75 -7.63 -0.50 11.34
C SER A 75 -6.91 -0.57 9.99
N ILE A 76 -5.64 -0.14 9.96
CA ILE A 76 -4.76 -0.29 8.78
C ILE A 76 -4.60 -1.79 8.45
N ARG A 77 -4.34 -2.60 9.47
CA ARG A 77 -4.16 -4.05 9.34
C ARG A 77 -5.42 -4.73 8.80
N ASP A 78 -6.57 -4.43 9.39
CA ASP A 78 -7.86 -5.00 9.01
C ASP A 78 -8.18 -4.72 7.53
N HIS A 79 -8.11 -3.46 7.10
CA HIS A 79 -8.35 -3.11 5.70
C HIS A 79 -7.30 -3.70 4.75
N TYR A 80 -6.04 -3.82 5.19
CA TYR A 80 -5.04 -4.52 4.39
C TYR A 80 -5.38 -6.01 4.25
N VAL A 81 -5.64 -6.73 5.34
CA VAL A 81 -5.83 -8.19 5.33
C VAL A 81 -7.13 -8.58 4.64
N ASN A 82 -8.23 -7.89 4.94
CA ASN A 82 -9.57 -8.30 4.55
C ASN A 82 -10.04 -7.71 3.22
N LEU A 83 -9.41 -6.63 2.75
CA LEU A 83 -9.76 -5.99 1.48
C LEU A 83 -8.61 -6.01 0.48
N LEU A 84 -7.47 -5.40 0.80
CA LEU A 84 -6.45 -5.12 -0.21
C LEU A 84 -5.59 -6.36 -0.56
N LYS A 85 -5.12 -7.10 0.44
CA LYS A 85 -4.25 -8.26 0.22
C LYS A 85 -4.90 -9.31 -0.70
N PRO A 86 -6.17 -9.71 -0.54
CA PRO A 86 -6.81 -10.67 -1.44
C PRO A 86 -6.91 -10.19 -2.90
N ILE A 87 -6.97 -8.88 -3.12
CA ILE A 87 -7.10 -8.27 -4.46
C ILE A 87 -5.73 -8.18 -5.15
N PHE A 88 -4.69 -7.78 -4.42
CA PHE A 88 -3.40 -7.38 -5.01
C PHE A 88 -2.25 -8.35 -4.73
N ILE A 89 -2.44 -9.29 -3.80
CA ILE A 89 -1.41 -10.21 -3.34
C ILE A 89 -1.97 -11.64 -3.40
N THR A 90 -2.05 -12.18 -4.61
CA THR A 90 -2.31 -13.62 -4.85
C THR A 90 -0.99 -14.39 -4.92
N ASN A 91 -1.02 -15.69 -4.61
CA ASN A 91 0.17 -16.54 -4.51
C ASN A 91 0.88 -16.81 -5.84
N GLU A 92 0.35 -16.33 -6.97
CA GLU A 92 0.98 -16.40 -8.27
C GLU A 92 0.82 -15.05 -8.98
N PHE A 93 1.93 -14.59 -9.55
CA PHE A 93 2.11 -13.47 -10.47
C PHE A 93 2.02 -12.01 -9.98
N GLN A 94 3.10 -11.31 -10.36
CA GLN A 94 3.20 -9.86 -10.46
C GLN A 94 2.10 -9.34 -11.38
N ILE A 95 1.23 -8.49 -10.85
CA ILE A 95 0.46 -7.59 -11.70
C ILE A 95 1.44 -6.48 -12.11
N SER A 96 1.83 -6.45 -13.37
CA SER A 96 2.39 -5.26 -14.00
C SER A 96 1.33 -4.16 -13.98
N MET A 97 1.35 -3.35 -12.92
CA MET A 97 0.52 -2.15 -12.77
C MET A 97 1.36 -0.88 -12.86
#